data_AF-A0A843L0T9-F1
#
_entry.id   AF-A0A843L0T9-F1
#
_cell.length_a   1.000
_cell.length_b   1.000
_cell.length_c   1.000
_cell.angle_alpha   90.00
_cell.angle_beta   90.00
_cell.angle_gamma   90.00
#
_symmetry.space_group_name_H-M   'P 1'
#
loop_
_entity.id
_entity.type
_entity.pdbx_description
1 polymer ?
#
loop_
_entity_poly.entity_id
_entity_poly.type
_entity_poly.pdbx_seq_one_letter_code
_entity_poly.pdbx_strand_id
1 'polypeptide(L)'
;MQSAAVGGGGSVYLDIEFGYVYGTSRAVMMPVEIGAVIHHPEDDSVRYAGEQFRYDIDVEVWKKVTDPCGRTVGVATTVANMGRGRYGGAYDHYFRLPGDRVPAAEETAGKAFADLRVFMESLLTDDITEIVVFAADMERRAFRTADVPLDGRRLVDLQREIRRRLGMKQVLSLDRLARLIDFSAENGAVASTHFWYPVPPGYRHLLDVHRGMGDAVRMFLLAREFREKLPELEKRVRALEDTCGGEE
;
A
#
# COMPACT_ATOMS: atom_id res chain seq x y z
N MET A 1 33.09 -5.29 -22.16
CA MET A 1 32.06 -4.24 -22.14
C MET A 1 31.72 -3.97 -20.69
N GLN A 2 31.98 -2.74 -20.23
CA GLN A 2 31.87 -2.32 -18.84
C GLN A 2 30.42 -2.35 -18.36
N SER A 3 30.19 -3.05 -17.26
CA SER A 3 29.00 -2.94 -16.42
C SER A 3 29.01 -1.56 -15.78
N ALA A 4 28.10 -0.69 -16.20
CA ALA A 4 27.85 0.56 -15.50
C ALA A 4 27.27 0.23 -14.12
N ALA A 5 28.00 0.59 -13.06
CA ALA A 5 27.46 0.62 -11.71
C ALA A 5 26.29 1.62 -11.69
N VAL A 6 25.07 1.12 -11.51
CA VAL A 6 23.89 1.94 -11.25
C VAL A 6 24.02 2.44 -9.82
N GLY A 7 24.18 3.75 -9.63
CA GLY A 7 24.31 4.37 -8.31
C GLY A 7 23.14 4.04 -7.39
N GLY A 8 23.47 3.69 -6.14
CA GLY A 8 22.58 3.13 -5.12
C GLY A 8 21.64 4.14 -4.48
N GLY A 9 20.69 4.68 -5.26
CA GLY A 9 19.59 5.45 -4.70
C GLY A 9 18.65 4.59 -3.84
N GLY A 10 18.14 5.17 -2.76
CA GLY A 10 17.15 4.54 -1.89
C GLY A 10 15.79 4.37 -2.57
N SER A 11 14.99 3.46 -2.03
CA SER A 11 13.62 3.18 -2.47
C SER A 11 12.63 3.45 -1.34
N VAL A 12 11.48 4.05 -1.67
CA VAL A 12 10.33 4.14 -0.77
C VAL A 12 9.26 3.17 -1.25
N TYR A 13 8.84 2.26 -0.38
CA TYR A 13 7.73 1.34 -0.58
C TYR A 13 6.55 1.89 0.21
N LEU A 14 5.46 2.29 -0.46
CA LEU A 14 4.30 2.88 0.22
C LEU A 14 2.97 2.29 -0.23
N ASP A 15 2.02 2.32 0.69
CA ASP A 15 0.63 1.97 0.45
C ASP A 15 -0.28 3.03 1.07
N ILE A 16 -1.33 3.42 0.32
CA ILE A 16 -2.27 4.46 0.72
C ILE A 16 -3.65 3.83 0.86
N GLU A 17 -4.23 3.93 2.04
CA GLU A 17 -5.61 3.56 2.27
C GLU A 17 -6.52 4.74 1.90
N PHE A 18 -7.60 4.45 1.19
CA PHE A 18 -8.57 5.43 0.74
C PHE A 18 -9.95 5.19 1.33
N GLY A 19 -10.67 6.29 1.59
CA GLY A 19 -12.08 6.29 1.90
C GLY A 19 -12.83 7.20 0.92
N TYR A 20 -14.12 6.91 0.71
CA TYR A 20 -15.01 7.86 0.06
C TYR A 20 -15.85 8.54 1.12
N VAL A 21 -16.12 9.84 1.01
CA VAL A 21 -16.99 10.52 1.97
C VAL A 21 -18.38 9.88 1.91
N TYR A 22 -18.84 9.43 3.07
CA TYR A 22 -20.05 8.66 3.21
C TYR A 22 -21.28 9.46 2.74
N GLY A 23 -22.12 8.82 1.93
CA GLY A 23 -23.32 9.47 1.36
C GLY A 23 -23.08 10.32 0.11
N THR A 24 -21.83 10.46 -0.38
CA THR A 24 -21.52 11.19 -1.64
C THR A 24 -21.63 10.32 -2.89
N SER A 25 -22.07 9.06 -2.76
CA SER A 25 -22.11 8.09 -3.86
C SER A 25 -20.76 7.97 -4.59
N ARG A 26 -19.67 7.96 -3.81
CA ARG A 26 -18.27 7.86 -4.29
C ARG A 26 -17.77 9.04 -5.11
N ALA A 27 -18.45 10.19 -5.06
CA ALA A 27 -17.99 11.39 -5.75
C ALA A 27 -16.75 12.02 -5.08
N VAL A 28 -16.68 11.96 -3.74
CA VAL A 28 -15.59 12.56 -2.97
C VAL A 28 -14.74 11.45 -2.34
N MET A 29 -13.49 11.34 -2.77
CA MET A 29 -12.50 10.37 -2.29
C MET A 29 -11.41 11.12 -1.52
N MET A 30 -10.86 10.50 -0.48
CA MET A 30 -9.73 11.06 0.27
C MET A 30 -8.79 9.96 0.78
N PRO A 31 -7.48 10.24 0.92
CA PRO A 31 -6.59 9.36 1.65
C PRO A 31 -6.98 9.36 3.14
N VAL A 32 -6.88 8.21 3.80
CA VAL A 32 -7.20 8.06 5.23
C VAL A 32 -6.03 7.54 6.05
N GLU A 33 -5.11 6.82 5.42
CA GLU A 33 -3.88 6.32 6.03
C GLU A 33 -2.82 6.19 4.93
N ILE A 34 -1.55 6.39 5.28
CA ILE A 34 -0.41 6.06 4.43
C ILE A 34 0.65 5.36 5.29
N GLY A 35 1.23 4.30 4.76
CA GLY A 35 2.41 3.67 5.32
C GLY A 35 3.55 3.67 4.32
N ALA A 36 4.77 3.77 4.81
CA ALA A 36 5.97 3.80 4.01
C ALA A 36 7.14 3.08 4.70
N VAL A 37 7.92 2.38 3.88
CA VAL A 37 9.20 1.79 4.24
C VAL A 37 10.26 2.40 3.32
N ILE A 38 11.26 3.06 3.90
CA ILE A 38 12.42 3.56 3.18
C ILE A 38 13.53 2.52 3.33
N HIS A 39 14.15 2.12 2.22
CA HIS A 39 15.26 1.18 2.18
C HIS A 39 16.46 1.80 1.47
N HIS A 40 17.63 1.78 2.11
CA HIS A 40 18.90 2.14 1.50
C HIS A 40 19.68 0.85 1.23
N PRO A 41 19.90 0.48 -0.05
CA PRO A 41 20.52 -0.81 -0.37
C PRO A 41 22.02 -0.86 -0.05
N GLU A 42 22.68 0.30 0.12
CA GLU A 42 24.13 0.38 0.38
C GLU A 42 24.51 -0.21 1.74
N ASP A 43 23.69 0.01 2.76
CA ASP A 43 23.89 -0.46 4.13
C ASP A 43 22.77 -1.39 4.63
N ASP A 44 21.84 -1.75 3.75
CA ASP A 44 20.63 -2.52 4.02
C ASP A 44 19.79 -1.95 5.17
N SER A 45 19.83 -0.62 5.36
CA SER A 45 19.08 0.06 6.41
C SER A 45 17.62 0.28 6.02
N VAL A 46 16.73 0.20 7.02
CA VAL A 46 15.29 0.37 6.84
C VAL A 46 14.75 1.39 7.85
N ARG A 47 13.95 2.33 7.35
CA ARG A 47 13.18 3.28 8.15
C ARG A 47 11.70 3.13 7.84
N TYR A 48 10.87 3.19 8.89
CA TYR A 48 9.42 3.13 8.78
C TYR A 48 8.84 4.53 9.00
N ALA A 49 7.83 4.89 8.24
CA ALA A 49 7.06 6.13 8.40
C ALA A 49 5.60 5.88 8.05
N GLY A 50 4.68 6.48 8.78
CA GLY A 50 3.25 6.34 8.49
C GLY A 50 2.44 7.45 9.11
N GLU A 51 1.31 7.75 8.49
CA GLU A 51 0.43 8.83 8.90
C GLU A 51 -1.03 8.42 8.72
N GLN A 52 -1.87 8.88 9.65
CA GLN A 52 -3.32 8.76 9.56
C GLN A 52 -3.91 10.15 9.37
N PHE A 53 -4.64 10.36 8.28
CA PHE A 53 -5.26 11.64 7.96
C PHE A 53 -6.56 11.80 8.75
N ARG A 54 -6.47 12.44 9.92
CA ARG A 54 -7.55 12.51 10.91
C ARG A 54 -8.44 13.73 10.71
N TYR A 55 -9.56 13.51 10.03
CA TYR A 55 -10.60 14.52 9.85
C TYR A 55 -11.92 14.06 10.47
N ASP A 56 -12.69 15.01 11.03
CA ASP A 56 -14.06 14.73 11.51
C ASP A 56 -15.03 14.67 10.33
N ILE A 57 -14.93 13.60 9.57
CA ILE A 57 -15.78 13.29 8.42
C ILE A 57 -16.00 11.78 8.36
N ASP A 58 -17.23 11.38 8.07
CA ASP A 58 -17.56 9.98 7.91
C ASP A 58 -17.16 9.53 6.50
N VAL A 59 -16.41 8.43 6.42
CA VAL A 59 -15.96 7.82 5.17
C VAL A 59 -16.39 6.36 5.08
N GLU A 60 -16.84 5.93 3.90
CA GLU A 60 -17.00 4.51 3.59
C GLU A 60 -15.64 3.90 3.26
N VAL A 61 -15.31 2.81 3.96
CA VAL A 61 -14.09 2.01 3.82
C VAL A 61 -14.48 0.61 3.37
N TRP A 62 -13.78 0.10 2.37
CA TRP A 62 -13.99 -1.23 1.82
C TRP A 62 -12.84 -2.14 2.19
N LYS A 63 -13.18 -3.31 2.72
CA LYS A 63 -12.21 -4.38 2.98
C LYS A 63 -12.57 -5.59 2.14
N LYS A 64 -11.61 -6.05 1.34
CA LYS A 64 -11.76 -7.32 0.62
C LYS A 64 -11.84 -8.45 1.63
N VAL A 65 -12.80 -9.34 1.44
CA VAL A 65 -12.87 -10.60 2.16
C VAL A 65 -12.24 -11.65 1.26
N THR A 66 -11.20 -12.32 1.74
CA THR A 66 -10.46 -13.32 0.96
C THR A 66 -10.67 -14.75 1.48
N ASP A 67 -10.59 -15.73 0.60
CA ASP A 67 -10.57 -17.15 0.95
C ASP A 67 -9.16 -17.58 1.45
N PRO A 68 -8.99 -18.83 1.92
CA PRO A 68 -7.67 -19.36 2.31
C PRO A 68 -6.62 -19.38 1.17
N CYS A 69 -7.04 -19.30 -0.10
CA CYS A 69 -6.16 -19.17 -1.26
C CYS A 69 -5.81 -17.70 -1.59
N GLY A 70 -6.41 -16.72 -0.90
CA GLY A 70 -6.22 -15.29 -1.14
C GLY A 70 -7.10 -14.73 -2.27
N ARG A 71 -8.10 -15.48 -2.74
CA ARG A 71 -9.09 -15.03 -3.73
C ARG A 71 -10.12 -14.15 -3.05
N THR A 72 -10.54 -13.07 -3.72
CA THR A 72 -11.58 -12.18 -3.17
C THR A 72 -12.94 -12.86 -3.29
N VAL A 73 -13.61 -13.10 -2.16
CA VAL A 73 -14.94 -13.73 -2.08
C VAL A 73 -16.05 -12.74 -1.68
N GLY A 74 -15.68 -11.51 -1.34
CA GLY A 74 -16.64 -10.45 -1.02
C GLY A 74 -15.95 -9.15 -0.65
N VAL A 75 -16.77 -8.13 -0.35
CA VAL A 75 -16.30 -6.84 0.15
C VAL A 75 -17.17 -6.46 1.35
N ALA A 76 -16.52 -6.23 2.49
CA ALA A 76 -17.17 -5.63 3.64
C ALA A 76 -17.10 -4.10 3.50
N THR A 77 -18.25 -3.44 3.58
CA THR A 77 -18.34 -1.97 3.60
C THR A 77 -18.66 -1.52 5.02
N THR A 78 -17.85 -0.61 5.56
CA THR A 78 -18.06 -0.03 6.89
C THR A 78 -17.89 1.47 6.82
N VAL A 79 -18.45 2.18 7.81
CA VAL A 79 -18.25 3.62 7.97
C VAL A 79 -17.20 3.86 9.05
N ALA A 80 -16.26 4.75 8.78
CA ALA A 80 -15.24 5.18 9.74
C ALA A 80 -15.20 6.70 9.84
N ASN A 81 -14.75 7.21 10.97
CA ASN A 81 -14.47 8.62 11.20
C ASN A 81 -13.19 8.72 12.03
N MET A 82 -12.10 9.05 11.36
CA MET A 82 -10.76 9.04 11.93
C MET A 82 -10.57 10.18 12.94
N GLY A 83 -11.20 11.34 12.72
CA GLY A 83 -11.18 12.46 13.67
C GLY A 83 -11.88 12.15 14.99
N ARG A 84 -12.89 11.28 14.97
CA ARG A 84 -13.61 10.80 16.17
C ARG A 84 -13.11 9.45 16.70
N GLY A 85 -12.10 8.85 16.07
CA GLY A 85 -11.61 7.51 16.42
C GLY A 85 -12.66 6.41 16.29
N ARG A 86 -13.64 6.56 15.40
CA ARG A 86 -14.72 5.57 15.18
C ARG A 86 -14.40 4.72 13.95
N TYR A 87 -14.52 3.40 14.09
CA TYR A 87 -14.26 2.45 13.02
C TYR A 87 -15.35 1.37 13.01
N GLY A 88 -15.60 0.76 11.85
CA GLY A 88 -16.52 -0.37 11.74
C GLY A 88 -18.00 -0.02 11.93
N GLY A 89 -18.37 1.25 11.72
CA GLY A 89 -19.76 1.70 11.78
C GLY A 89 -20.61 1.02 10.70
N ALA A 90 -21.90 0.84 11.00
CA ALA A 90 -22.84 0.24 10.07
C ALA A 90 -22.99 1.12 8.81
N TYR A 91 -22.94 0.47 7.65
CA TYR A 91 -23.19 1.11 6.37
C TYR A 91 -24.67 1.08 6.04
N ASP A 92 -25.27 2.25 5.83
CA ASP A 92 -26.62 2.41 5.31
C ASP A 92 -26.55 2.84 3.84
N HIS A 93 -26.95 1.93 2.96
CA HIS A 93 -26.91 2.10 1.51
C HIS A 93 -27.83 3.24 0.99
N TYR A 94 -28.80 3.67 1.80
CA TYR A 94 -29.76 4.72 1.48
C TYR A 94 -29.35 6.09 2.00
N PHE A 95 -28.35 6.16 2.88
CA PHE A 95 -27.86 7.43 3.38
C PHE A 95 -27.29 8.29 2.24
N ARG A 96 -27.66 9.57 2.22
CA ARG A 96 -27.14 10.55 1.28
C ARG A 96 -26.68 11.78 2.04
N LEU A 97 -25.48 12.24 1.72
CA LEU A 97 -24.97 13.48 2.27
C LEU A 97 -25.81 14.63 1.68
N PRO A 98 -26.37 15.53 2.50
CA PRO A 98 -27.06 16.71 2.00
C PRO A 98 -26.18 17.50 1.03
N GLY A 99 -26.74 17.94 -0.10
CA GLY A 99 -25.98 18.55 -1.19
C GLY A 99 -25.22 19.82 -0.77
N ASP A 100 -25.78 20.57 0.18
CA ASP A 100 -25.16 21.75 0.79
C ASP A 100 -23.92 21.42 1.65
N ARG A 101 -23.76 20.15 2.06
CA ARG A 101 -22.58 19.67 2.81
C ARG A 101 -21.50 19.05 1.93
N VAL A 102 -21.77 18.81 0.64
CA VAL A 102 -20.78 18.26 -0.30
C VAL A 102 -19.57 19.19 -0.48
N PRO A 103 -19.72 20.53 -0.63
CA PRO A 103 -18.56 21.42 -0.73
C PRO A 103 -17.64 21.36 0.50
N ALA A 104 -18.21 21.24 1.70
CA ALA A 104 -17.41 21.10 2.92
C ALA A 104 -16.65 19.75 2.95
N ALA A 105 -17.27 18.68 2.44
CA ALA A 105 -16.61 17.39 2.28
C ALA A 105 -15.45 17.44 1.27
N GLU A 106 -15.63 18.13 0.15
CA GLU A 106 -14.58 18.37 -0.84
C GLU A 106 -13.42 19.18 -0.25
N GLU A 107 -13.72 20.21 0.54
CA GLU A 107 -12.70 20.99 1.25
C GLU A 107 -11.90 20.11 2.23
N THR A 108 -12.57 19.26 3.00
CA THR A 108 -11.91 18.30 3.89
C THR A 108 -11.04 17.30 3.13
N ALA A 109 -11.54 16.74 2.02
CA ALA A 109 -10.75 15.86 1.18
C ALA A 109 -9.52 16.57 0.60
N GLY A 110 -9.66 17.84 0.19
CA GLY A 110 -8.55 18.68 -0.27
C GLY A 110 -7.47 18.87 0.80
N LYS A 111 -7.86 19.09 2.06
CA LYS A 111 -6.91 19.17 3.19
C LYS A 111 -6.16 17.85 3.39
N ALA A 112 -6.84 16.70 3.30
CA ALA A 112 -6.19 15.40 3.41
C ALA A 112 -5.19 15.13 2.26
N PHE A 113 -5.48 15.59 1.03
CA PHE A 113 -4.50 15.52 -0.06
C PHE A 113 -3.32 16.48 0.14
N ALA A 114 -3.54 17.67 0.71
CA ALA A 114 -2.46 18.58 1.06
C ALA A 114 -1.54 17.96 2.14
N ASP A 115 -2.10 17.30 3.16
CA ASP A 115 -1.32 16.58 4.16
C ASP A 115 -0.55 15.40 3.53
N LEU A 116 -1.17 14.66 2.60
CA LEU A 116 -0.48 13.61 1.85
C LEU A 116 0.74 14.16 1.11
N ARG A 117 0.63 15.35 0.50
CA ARG A 117 1.76 16.02 -0.15
C ARG A 117 2.89 16.30 0.84
N VAL A 118 2.57 16.91 1.98
CA VAL A 118 3.56 17.24 3.03
C VAL A 118 4.25 15.97 3.53
N PHE A 119 3.49 14.90 3.77
CA PHE A 119 4.06 13.61 4.15
C PHE A 119 5.02 13.08 3.08
N MET A 120 4.60 13.08 1.81
CA MET A 120 5.45 12.63 0.70
C MET A 120 6.73 13.48 0.56
N GLU A 121 6.64 14.80 0.64
CA GLU A 121 7.80 15.69 0.62
C GLU A 121 8.79 15.38 1.75
N SER A 122 8.31 14.95 2.93
CA SER A 122 9.17 14.53 4.04
C SER A 122 9.92 13.20 3.80
N LEU A 123 9.41 12.37 2.88
CA LEU A 123 10.02 11.07 2.53
C LEU A 123 10.96 11.16 1.34
N LEU A 124 10.63 12.01 0.37
CA LEU A 124 11.30 12.08 -0.92
C LEU A 124 12.55 12.97 -0.87
N THR A 125 13.54 12.57 -0.08
CA THR A 125 14.88 13.18 -0.07
C THR A 125 15.63 12.93 -1.38
N ASP A 126 16.74 13.64 -1.62
CA ASP A 126 17.49 13.61 -2.89
C ASP A 126 18.10 12.24 -3.22
N ASP A 127 18.35 11.43 -2.20
CA ASP A 127 18.88 10.08 -2.31
C ASP A 127 17.81 9.04 -2.66
N ILE A 128 16.52 9.38 -2.61
CA ILE A 128 15.42 8.50 -3.02
C ILE A 128 15.17 8.63 -4.52
N THR A 129 15.41 7.53 -5.25
CA THR A 129 15.26 7.48 -6.71
C THR A 129 14.04 6.67 -7.16
N GLU A 130 13.52 5.80 -6.29
CA GLU A 130 12.38 4.93 -6.60
C GLU A 130 11.24 5.08 -5.58
N ILE A 131 10.02 5.13 -6.10
CA ILE A 131 8.78 5.01 -5.34
C ILE A 131 8.11 3.74 -5.83
N VAL A 132 7.93 2.77 -4.95
CA VAL A 132 7.36 1.46 -5.24
C VAL A 132 5.98 1.38 -4.59
N VAL A 133 4.99 1.04 -5.39
CA VAL A 133 3.59 0.83 -4.96
C VAL A 133 3.07 -0.48 -5.55
N PHE A 134 1.99 -1.01 -4.98
CA PHE A 134 1.37 -2.25 -5.44
C PHE A 134 0.02 -1.94 -6.12
N ALA A 135 -0.08 -2.16 -7.44
CA ALA A 135 -1.25 -1.77 -8.25
C ALA A 135 -1.47 -0.24 -8.31
N ALA A 136 -0.54 0.45 -8.96
CA ALA A 136 -0.29 1.90 -8.87
C ALA A 136 -1.43 2.86 -9.31
N ASP A 137 -2.60 2.39 -9.73
CA ASP A 137 -3.61 3.25 -10.35
C ASP A 137 -4.18 4.29 -9.37
N MET A 138 -4.43 3.88 -8.13
CA MET A 138 -4.98 4.75 -7.09
C MET A 138 -3.92 5.72 -6.56
N GLU A 139 -2.68 5.25 -6.34
CA GLU A 139 -1.56 6.06 -5.87
C GLU A 139 -1.20 7.10 -6.94
N ARG A 140 -1.18 6.73 -8.23
CA ARG A 140 -1.00 7.70 -9.34
C ARG A 140 -2.08 8.77 -9.33
N ARG A 141 -3.33 8.41 -9.07
CA ARG A 141 -4.41 9.40 -8.96
C ARG A 141 -4.19 10.30 -7.75
N ALA A 142 -3.85 9.73 -6.60
CA ALA A 142 -3.63 10.48 -5.37
C ALA A 142 -2.45 11.46 -5.49
N PHE A 143 -1.32 11.03 -6.05
CA PHE A 143 -0.16 11.88 -6.26
C PHE A 143 -0.45 13.04 -7.20
N ARG A 144 -1.24 12.81 -8.26
CA ARG A 144 -1.70 13.91 -9.13
C ARG A 144 -2.64 14.87 -8.42
N THR A 145 -3.59 14.36 -7.62
CA THR A 145 -4.53 15.21 -6.88
C THR A 145 -3.82 16.03 -5.79
N ALA A 146 -2.80 15.46 -5.16
CA ALA A 146 -2.02 16.10 -4.10
C ALA A 146 -0.84 16.95 -4.63
N ASP A 147 -0.62 17.01 -5.95
CA ASP A 147 0.55 17.67 -6.55
C ASP A 147 1.89 17.22 -5.92
N VAL A 148 2.08 15.91 -5.74
CA VAL A 148 3.31 15.34 -5.18
C VAL A 148 4.47 15.52 -6.19
N PRO A 149 5.63 16.07 -5.77
CA PRO A 149 6.77 16.27 -6.66
C PRO A 149 7.50 14.95 -6.94
N LEU A 150 7.23 14.36 -8.11
CA LEU A 150 7.84 13.09 -8.55
C LEU A 150 9.08 13.28 -9.43
N ASP A 151 9.56 14.51 -9.61
CA ASP A 151 10.65 14.83 -10.54
C ASP A 151 11.91 14.02 -10.21
N GLY A 152 12.52 13.45 -11.27
CA GLY A 152 13.72 12.62 -11.16
C GLY A 152 13.51 11.24 -10.55
N ARG A 153 12.28 10.87 -10.16
CA ARG A 153 11.99 9.61 -9.47
C ARG A 153 11.17 8.65 -10.33
N ARG A 154 11.46 7.36 -10.19
CA ARG A 154 10.73 6.30 -10.90
C ARG A 154 9.60 5.78 -10.03
N LEU A 155 8.36 5.92 -10.50
CA LEU A 155 7.19 5.26 -9.90
C LEU A 155 7.03 3.83 -10.46
N VAL A 156 7.33 2.85 -9.62
CA VAL A 156 7.30 1.42 -9.91
C VAL A 156 5.99 0.80 -9.44
N ASP A 157 5.32 0.09 -10.35
CA ASP A 157 4.18 -0.76 -10.03
C ASP A 157 4.66 -2.20 -9.89
N LEU A 158 4.88 -2.64 -8.63
CA LEU A 158 5.48 -3.94 -8.36
C LEU A 158 4.61 -5.10 -8.86
N GLN A 159 3.29 -4.99 -8.74
CA GLN A 159 2.37 -6.02 -9.20
C GLN A 159 2.50 -6.24 -10.71
N ARG A 160 2.59 -5.14 -11.46
CA ARG A 160 2.77 -5.18 -12.92
C ARG A 160 4.14 -5.71 -13.32
N GLU A 161 5.20 -5.37 -12.58
CA GLU A 161 6.55 -5.91 -12.82
C GLU A 161 6.61 -7.42 -12.60
N ILE A 162 6.05 -7.91 -11.49
CA ILE A 162 5.96 -9.34 -11.18
C ILE A 162 5.17 -10.07 -12.28
N ARG A 163 3.97 -9.60 -12.61
CA ARG A 163 3.13 -10.21 -13.66
C ARG A 163 3.90 -10.34 -14.97
N ARG A 164 4.57 -9.26 -15.40
CA ARG A 164 5.34 -9.23 -16.65
C ARG A 164 6.54 -10.16 -16.60
N ARG A 165 7.31 -10.12 -15.51
CA ARG A 165 8.55 -10.89 -15.38
C ARG A 165 8.30 -12.39 -15.27
N LEU A 166 7.16 -12.78 -14.70
CA LEU A 166 6.75 -14.17 -14.50
C LEU A 166 5.86 -14.71 -15.63
N GLY A 167 5.47 -13.88 -16.61
CA GLY A 167 4.65 -14.30 -17.74
C GLY A 167 3.22 -14.70 -17.34
N MET A 168 2.70 -14.12 -16.26
CA MET A 168 1.42 -14.51 -15.68
C MET A 168 0.25 -13.93 -16.46
N LYS A 169 -0.80 -14.73 -16.67
CA LYS A 169 -2.04 -14.27 -17.30
C LYS A 169 -2.83 -13.32 -16.40
N GLN A 170 -2.80 -13.57 -15.09
CA GLN A 170 -3.50 -12.80 -14.07
C GLN A 170 -2.51 -12.21 -13.06
N VAL A 171 -2.96 -11.16 -12.39
CA VAL A 171 -2.24 -10.57 -11.26
C VAL A 171 -2.53 -11.34 -9.99
N LEU A 172 -1.53 -11.53 -9.13
CA LEU A 172 -1.76 -12.02 -7.78
C LEU A 172 -2.01 -10.84 -6.84
N SER A 173 -2.87 -11.04 -5.84
CA SER A 173 -3.05 -10.10 -4.75
C SER A 173 -1.79 -10.03 -3.88
N LEU A 174 -1.61 -8.91 -3.17
CA LEU A 174 -0.52 -8.76 -2.20
C LEU A 174 -0.62 -9.84 -1.12
N ASP A 175 -1.83 -10.18 -0.65
CA ASP A 175 -2.04 -11.27 0.32
C ASP A 175 -1.48 -12.61 -0.17
N ARG A 176 -1.72 -12.95 -1.43
CA ARG A 176 -1.25 -14.23 -2.02
C ARG A 176 0.27 -14.23 -2.18
N LEU A 177 0.84 -13.10 -2.61
CA LEU A 177 2.30 -12.95 -2.74
C LEU A 177 3.01 -12.89 -1.38
N ALA A 178 2.41 -12.26 -0.37
CA ALA A 178 2.93 -12.22 0.99
C ALA A 178 2.97 -13.63 1.62
N ARG A 179 1.91 -14.43 1.42
CA ARG A 179 1.92 -15.86 1.83
C ARG A 179 3.02 -16.65 1.11
N LEU A 180 3.25 -16.39 -0.18
CA LEU A 180 4.27 -17.08 -0.97
C LEU A 180 5.70 -16.84 -0.48
N ILE A 181 5.98 -15.67 0.10
CA ILE A 181 7.30 -15.33 0.63
C ILE A 181 7.44 -15.64 2.13
N ASP A 182 6.53 -16.44 2.70
CA ASP A 182 6.47 -16.73 4.13
C ASP A 182 6.47 -15.46 5.01
N PHE A 183 5.71 -14.44 4.58
CA PHE A 183 5.65 -13.18 5.31
C PHE A 183 5.21 -13.40 6.77
N SER A 184 5.95 -12.81 7.70
CA SER A 184 5.64 -12.79 9.12
C SER A 184 5.93 -11.43 9.74
N ALA A 185 5.14 -11.05 10.74
CA ALA A 185 5.29 -9.83 11.51
C ALA A 185 5.17 -10.17 13.00
N GLU A 186 6.21 -10.81 13.54
CA GLU A 186 6.23 -11.36 14.90
C GLU A 186 7.46 -10.91 15.68
N ASN A 187 7.38 -10.96 17.01
CA ASN A 187 8.52 -10.73 17.91
C ASN A 187 9.25 -9.39 17.69
N GLY A 188 8.54 -8.38 17.19
CA GLY A 188 9.10 -7.05 16.94
C GLY A 188 9.97 -6.98 15.69
N ALA A 189 9.75 -7.87 14.74
CA ALA A 189 10.42 -7.88 13.44
C ALA A 189 9.42 -8.25 12.33
N VAL A 190 9.82 -7.95 11.10
CA VAL A 190 9.14 -8.35 9.88
C VAL A 190 10.09 -9.20 9.07
N ALA A 191 9.58 -10.31 8.54
CA ALA A 191 10.41 -11.28 7.85
C ALA A 191 9.68 -11.89 6.66
N SER A 192 10.50 -12.35 5.73
CA SER A 192 10.16 -13.20 4.58
C SER A 192 11.11 -14.40 4.61
N THR A 193 11.03 -15.28 3.62
CA THR A 193 11.90 -16.46 3.50
C THR A 193 13.38 -16.12 3.65
N HIS A 194 13.85 -15.03 3.04
CA HIS A 194 15.28 -14.71 2.97
C HIS A 194 15.69 -13.43 3.69
N PHE A 195 14.73 -12.62 4.12
CA PHE A 195 15.01 -11.31 4.70
C PHE A 195 14.31 -11.10 6.04
N TRP A 196 14.97 -10.38 6.93
CA TRP A 196 14.50 -10.08 8.28
C TRP A 196 14.90 -8.65 8.65
N TYR A 197 13.96 -7.89 9.20
CA TYR A 197 14.21 -6.52 9.64
C TYR A 197 13.54 -6.24 10.99
N PRO A 198 14.26 -5.58 11.92
CA PRO A 198 13.66 -5.18 13.19
C PRO A 198 12.63 -4.08 12.97
N VAL A 199 11.57 -4.11 13.77
CA VAL A 199 10.54 -3.07 13.80
C VAL A 199 10.60 -2.35 15.15
N PRO A 200 10.85 -1.02 15.14
CA PRO A 200 10.83 -0.23 16.37
C PRO A 200 9.48 -0.36 17.09
N PRO A 201 9.45 -0.43 18.44
CA PRO A 201 8.21 -0.63 19.20
C PRO A 201 7.06 0.31 18.82
N GLY A 202 7.38 1.56 18.48
CA GLY A 202 6.41 2.58 18.06
C GLY A 202 5.63 2.24 16.78
N TYR A 203 6.13 1.34 15.92
CA TYR A 203 5.47 0.99 14.64
C TYR A 203 4.75 -0.36 14.67
N ARG A 204 4.95 -1.18 15.71
CA ARG A 204 4.45 -2.57 15.73
C ARG A 204 2.92 -2.66 15.64
N HIS A 205 2.20 -1.70 16.22
CA HIS A 205 0.74 -1.63 16.18
C HIS A 205 0.17 -1.21 14.82
N LEU A 206 1.02 -0.78 13.88
CA LEU A 206 0.63 -0.39 12.53
C LEU A 206 0.85 -1.52 11.51
N LEU A 207 1.38 -2.67 11.93
CA LEU A 207 1.69 -3.80 11.06
C LEU A 207 0.51 -4.76 10.81
N ASP A 208 -0.65 -4.49 11.40
CA ASP A 208 -1.85 -5.30 11.17
C ASP A 208 -2.23 -5.31 9.67
N VAL A 209 -2.84 -6.42 9.24
CA VAL A 209 -3.32 -6.61 7.85
C VAL A 209 -4.33 -5.50 7.49
N HIS A 210 -4.20 -4.90 6.30
CA HIS A 210 -5.05 -3.79 5.82
C HIS A 210 -4.91 -2.51 6.65
N ARG A 211 -3.65 -2.25 7.01
CA ARG A 211 -3.12 -0.96 7.43
C ARG A 211 -2.07 -0.58 6.38
N GLY A 212 -1.98 0.71 6.05
CA GLY A 212 -1.05 1.16 5.01
C GLY A 212 0.39 0.79 5.34
N MET A 213 0.77 0.78 6.62
CA MET A 213 2.11 0.34 7.03
C MET A 213 2.31 -1.17 6.87
N GLY A 214 1.34 -2.00 7.27
CA GLY A 214 1.40 -3.44 7.10
C GLY A 214 1.58 -3.84 5.64
N ASP A 215 0.83 -3.21 4.74
CA ASP A 215 0.92 -3.48 3.30
C ASP A 215 2.19 -2.91 2.66
N ALA A 216 2.66 -1.74 3.10
CA ALA A 216 3.97 -1.21 2.69
C ALA A 216 5.13 -2.17 3.06
N VAL A 217 5.12 -2.75 4.26
CA VAL A 217 6.15 -3.70 4.70
C VAL A 217 6.09 -5.01 3.91
N ARG A 218 4.89 -5.56 3.67
CA ARG A 218 4.72 -6.75 2.83
C ARG A 218 5.25 -6.51 1.44
N MET A 219 4.94 -5.35 0.86
CA MET A 219 5.43 -4.96 -0.44
C MET A 219 6.96 -4.81 -0.46
N PHE A 220 7.55 -4.20 0.57
CA PHE A 220 9.01 -4.08 0.69
C PHE A 220 9.69 -5.45 0.66
N LEU A 221 9.24 -6.38 1.52
CA LEU A 221 9.83 -7.72 1.57
C LEU A 221 9.59 -8.51 0.28
N LEU A 222 8.40 -8.38 -0.32
CA LEU A 222 8.10 -8.95 -1.62
C LEU A 222 9.04 -8.42 -2.71
N ALA A 223 9.34 -7.12 -2.71
CA ALA A 223 10.25 -6.53 -3.67
C ALA A 223 11.69 -7.04 -3.48
N ARG A 224 12.16 -7.21 -2.24
CA ARG A 224 13.46 -7.84 -1.93
C ARG A 224 13.53 -9.25 -2.49
N GLU A 225 12.53 -10.07 -2.19
CA GLU A 225 12.42 -11.44 -2.72
C GLU A 225 12.37 -11.47 -4.25
N PHE A 226 11.60 -10.59 -4.87
CA PHE A 226 11.49 -10.50 -6.33
C PHE A 226 12.78 -10.03 -7.00
N ARG A 227 13.52 -9.09 -6.41
CA ARG A 227 14.73 -8.50 -7.00
C ARG A 227 15.95 -9.38 -6.79
N GLU A 228 16.05 -10.08 -5.66
CA GLU A 228 17.29 -10.76 -5.22
C GLU A 228 17.17 -12.28 -5.13
N LYS A 229 15.95 -12.82 -5.04
CA LYS A 229 15.64 -14.26 -4.88
C LYS A 229 14.63 -14.74 -5.91
N LEU A 230 14.71 -14.17 -7.11
CA LEU A 230 13.76 -14.41 -8.19
C LEU A 230 13.63 -15.89 -8.59
N PRO A 231 14.71 -16.69 -8.73
CA PRO A 231 14.57 -18.12 -9.07
C PRO A 231 13.79 -18.91 -8.02
N GLU A 232 13.94 -18.59 -6.74
CA GLU A 232 13.21 -19.21 -5.64
C GLU A 232 11.73 -18.78 -5.64
N LEU A 233 11.48 -17.48 -5.81
CA LEU A 233 10.13 -16.94 -5.93
C LEU A 233 9.37 -17.54 -7.14
N GLU A 234 10.04 -17.65 -8.29
CA GLU A 234 9.50 -18.27 -9.51
C GLU A 234 9.02 -19.70 -9.26
N LYS A 235 9.82 -20.52 -8.55
CA LYS A 235 9.44 -21.90 -8.21
C LYS A 235 8.17 -21.94 -7.35
N ARG A 236 8.08 -21.06 -6.36
CA ARG A 236 6.94 -20.99 -5.43
C ARG A 236 5.66 -20.52 -6.13
N VAL A 237 5.77 -19.52 -7.01
CA VAL A 237 4.63 -19.03 -7.81
C VAL A 237 4.10 -20.14 -8.71
N ARG A 238 4.97 -20.86 -9.43
CA ARG A 238 4.55 -21.99 -10.29
C ARG A 238 3.84 -23.08 -9.50
N ALA A 239 4.40 -23.49 -8.36
CA ALA A 239 3.76 -24.48 -7.49
C ALA A 239 2.36 -24.03 -7.03
N LEU A 240 2.16 -22.73 -6.78
CA LEU A 240 0.87 -22.20 -6.40
C LEU A 240 -0.15 -22.19 -7.55
N GLU A 241 0.29 -21.90 -8.79
CA GLU A 241 -0.57 -22.02 -9.98
C GLU A 241 -1.02 -23.46 -10.20
N ASP A 242 -0.13 -24.44 -9.96
CA ASP A 242 -0.45 -25.86 -10.06
C ASP A 242 -1.44 -26.33 -8.97
N THR A 243 -1.35 -25.78 -7.76
CA THR A 243 -2.15 -26.24 -6.61
C THR A 243 -3.50 -25.53 -6.48
N CYS A 244 -3.57 -24.25 -6.85
CA CYS A 244 -4.76 -23.42 -6.67
C CYS A 244 -5.50 -23.09 -7.98
N GLY A 245 -4.92 -23.47 -9.14
CA GLY A 245 -5.39 -23.07 -10.46
C GLY A 245 -5.10 -21.60 -10.77
N GLY A 246 -4.90 -21.29 -12.06
CA GLY A 246 -5.12 -19.94 -12.58
C GLY A 246 -6.63 -19.68 -12.63
N GLU A 247 -7.10 -18.47 -12.31
CA GLU A 247 -8.53 -18.15 -12.43
C GLU A 247 -8.93 -18.33 -13.91
N GLU A 248 -10.11 -18.89 -14.19
CA GLU A 248 -10.71 -18.80 -15.53
C GLU A 248 -11.26 -17.39 -15.77
#